data_AF-A0A6V7L2B7-F1
#
_entry.id   AF-A0A6V7L2B7-F1
#
_cell.length_a   1.000
_cell.length_b   1.000
_cell.length_c   1.000
_cell.angle_alpha   90.00
_cell.angle_beta   90.00
_cell.angle_gamma   90.00
#
_symmetry.space_group_name_H-M   'P 1'
#
loop_
_entity.id
_entity.type
_entity.pdbx_description
1 polymer ?
#
loop_
_entity_poly.entity_id
_entity_poly.type
_entity_poly.pdbx_seq_one_letter_code
_entity_poly.pdbx_strand_id
1 'polypeptide(L)' 'PPLVEAQLAAGYILDSLREGDDLKLVCNVQSNPPPTEIVWFHN' A
#
# COMPACT_ATOMS: atom_id res chain seq x y z
N PRO A 1 6.68 -11.60 14.01
CA PRO A 1 5.44 -11.29 13.24
C PRO A 1 5.80 -10.35 12.10
N PRO A 2 5.15 -10.42 10.92
CA PRO A 2 5.42 -9.48 9.84
C PRO A 2 5.02 -8.08 10.27
N LEU A 3 5.87 -7.09 10.02
CA LEU A 3 5.52 -5.68 10.13
C LEU A 3 5.03 -5.22 8.76
N VAL A 4 3.84 -4.62 8.72
CA VAL A 4 3.14 -4.28 7.48
C VAL A 4 2.74 -2.81 7.52
N GLU A 5 3.00 -2.11 6.42
CA GLU A 5 2.61 -0.71 6.26
C GLU A 5 2.07 -0.47 4.85
N ALA A 6 0.86 0.09 4.76
CA ALA A 6 0.29 0.52 3.49
C ALA A 6 0.59 2.01 3.27
N GLN A 7 1.12 2.35 2.10
CA GLN A 7 1.46 3.72 1.73
C GLN A 7 1.08 4.00 0.28
N LEU A 8 0.92 5.27 -0.09
CA LEU A 8 0.87 5.63 -1.51
C LEU A 8 2.21 5.40 -2.17
N ALA A 9 2.16 5.01 -3.45
CA ALA A 9 3.36 4.92 -4.26
C ALA A 9 4.04 6.28 -4.39
N ALA A 10 5.37 6.26 -4.51
CA ALA A 10 6.16 7.46 -4.75
C ALA A 10 5.66 8.20 -6.00
N GLY A 11 5.50 9.52 -5.90
CA GLY A 11 4.98 10.38 -6.96
C GLY A 11 3.48 10.64 -6.90
N TYR A 12 2.73 9.97 -6.02
CA TYR A 12 1.33 10.30 -5.74
C TYR A 12 1.23 11.23 -4.54
N ILE A 13 0.46 12.31 -4.68
CA ILE A 13 0.22 13.29 -3.62
C ILE A 13 -1.26 13.26 -3.28
N LEU A 14 -1.61 12.89 -2.05
CA LEU A 14 -2.99 12.77 -1.57
C LEU A 14 -3.84 14.00 -1.91
N ASP A 15 -3.33 15.18 -1.60
CA ASP A 15 -4.06 16.45 -1.76
C ASP A 15 -4.33 16.81 -3.23
N SER A 16 -3.64 16.15 -4.18
CA SER A 16 -3.87 16.35 -5.61
C SER A 16 -4.91 15.42 -6.21
N LEU A 17 -5.29 14.34 -5.49
CA LEU A 17 -6.20 13.32 -5.98
C LEU A 17 -7.65 13.84 -6.06
N ARG A 18 -8.33 13.48 -7.14
CA ARG A 18 -9.72 13.82 -7.43
C ARG A 18 -10.52 12.58 -7.77
N GLU A 19 -11.84 12.73 -7.74
CA GLU A 19 -12.74 11.67 -8.22
C GLU A 19 -12.44 11.35 -9.69
N GLY A 20 -12.24 10.06 -9.96
CA GLY A 20 -11.86 9.57 -11.29
C GLY A 20 -10.34 9.42 -11.50
N ASP A 21 -9.51 9.86 -10.55
CA ASP A 21 -8.07 9.61 -10.61
C ASP A 21 -7.73 8.19 -10.16
N ASP A 22 -6.81 7.56 -10.87
CA ASP A 22 -6.18 6.32 -10.43
C ASP A 22 -5.10 6.62 -9.38
N LEU A 23 -5.03 5.80 -8.33
CA LEU A 23 -3.94 5.81 -7.37
C LEU A 23 -3.33 4.42 -7.20
N LYS A 24 -2.09 4.39 -6.71
CA LYS A 24 -1.38 3.16 -6.41
C LYS A 24 -1.03 3.10 -4.93
N LEU A 25 -1.47 2.02 -4.27
CA LEU A 25 -1.06 1.67 -2.92
C LEU A 25 0.06 0.63 -2.97
N VAL A 26 1.01 0.75 -2.05
CA VAL A 26 2.14 -0.15 -1.87
C VAL A 26 2.09 -0.71 -0.45
N CYS A 27 2.17 -2.04 -0.33
CA CYS A 27 2.25 -2.73 0.94
C CYS A 27 3.72 -3.05 1.22
N ASN A 28 4.33 -2.32 2.15
CA ASN A 28 5.68 -2.57 2.61
C ASN A 28 5.63 -3.63 3.71
N VAL A 29 6.27 -4.78 3.47
CA VAL A 29 6.30 -5.91 4.41
C VAL A 29 7.72 -6.20 4.85
N GLN A 30 7.96 -6.16 6.15
CA GLN A 30 9.19 -6.64 6.77
C GLN A 30 8.90 -7.99 7.44
N SER A 31 9.38 -9.07 6.83
CA SER A 31 9.23 -10.42 7.36
C SER A 31 10.43 -11.31 7.01
N ASN A 32 10.67 -12.32 7.85
CA ASN A 32 11.62 -13.39 7.57
C ASN A 32 11.05 -14.69 8.14
N PRO A 33 10.59 -15.65 7.31
CA PRO A 33 10.72 -15.71 5.85
C PRO A 33 9.84 -14.68 5.09
N PRO A 34 10.07 -14.50 3.77
CA PRO A 34 9.22 -13.65 2.92
C PRO A 34 7.75 -14.07 2.94
N PRO A 35 6.81 -13.14 2.75
CA PRO A 35 5.39 -13.46 2.73
C PRO A 35 5.01 -14.17 1.44
N THR A 36 4.06 -15.10 1.51
CA THR A 36 3.54 -15.84 0.35
C THR A 36 2.27 -15.23 -0.24
N GLU A 37 1.59 -14.36 0.51
CA GLU A 37 0.31 -13.75 0.15
C GLU A 37 0.23 -12.32 0.68
N ILE A 38 -0.43 -11.44 -0.06
CA ILE A 38 -0.75 -10.06 0.33
C ILE A 38 -2.25 -9.85 0.19
N VAL A 39 -2.91 -9.49 1.28
CA VAL A 39 -4.36 -9.22 1.32
C VAL A 39 -4.59 -7.76 1.67
N TRP A 40 -5.46 -7.10 0.90
CA TRP A 40 -5.84 -5.70 1.11
C TRP A 40 -7.22 -5.62 1.74
N PHE A 41 -7.38 -4.69 2.67
CA PHE A 41 -8.64 -4.44 3.35
C PHE A 41 -9.02 -2.97 3.19
N HIS A 42 -10.32 -2.71 3.06
CA HIS A 42 -10.94 -1.39 3.02
C HIS A 42 -12.22 -1.44 3.85
N ASN A 43 -12.56 -0.37 4.55
CA ASN A 43 -13.79 -0.26 5.36
C ASN A 43 -14.84 0.55 4.61
#